data_AF-A0A7X7QW81-F1
#
_entry.id   AF-A0A7X7QW81-F1
#
_cell.length_a   1.000
_cell.length_b   1.000
_cell.length_c   1.000
_cell.angle_alpha   90.00
_cell.angle_beta   90.00
_cell.angle_gamma   90.00
#
_symmetry.space_group_name_H-M   'P 1'
#
loop_
_entity.id
_entity.type
_entity.pdbx_description
1 polymer ?
#
loop_
_entity_poly.entity_id
_entity_poly.type
_entity_poly.pdbx_seq_one_letter_code
_entity_poly.pdbx_strand_id
1 'polypeptide(L)'
;MNQNGNQPVYKRQRFLLNFTQQLKGSVTSTDLQKLVFFCMKKDQLDYYDFIPYKFGPYSFQLAEDIEILEKNGYLSINNTHEGVRIKAVSEAMNDSRLYIANERSNSLIRRAYCEYPYYAINSEIVNRLFSDDDSKFIVVEKQKYTEKNEVLFNIGYEGKSIESFINILINNSIKVLIDVRKNPLSRKFGFSKSKLKQITTTAGIDYIHIPELGIESEKRSSLETMDDYMQLFDYYEKTLDKHATQIDYIYSILNSKNRIALMCYEKDPKMCHRHVVSDYVKTKYSIKSEDI
;
A
#
# COMPACT_ATOMS: atom_id res chain seq x y z
N MET A 1 -19.61 10.59 -34.51
CA MET A 1 -18.92 11.83 -34.14
C MET A 1 -18.92 11.97 -32.63
N ASN A 2 -17.77 11.80 -31.99
CA ASN A 2 -17.45 12.44 -30.71
C ASN A 2 -15.92 12.69 -30.73
N GLN A 3 -15.53 13.61 -31.62
CA GLN A 3 -14.22 14.23 -31.59
C GLN A 3 -14.27 15.33 -30.54
N ASN A 4 -13.97 14.97 -29.30
CA ASN A 4 -13.40 15.88 -28.32
C ASN A 4 -12.51 15.02 -27.42
N GLY A 5 -11.21 15.07 -27.73
CA GLY A 5 -10.17 14.33 -27.05
C GLY A 5 -10.04 14.80 -25.60
N ASN A 6 -10.85 14.22 -24.72
CA ASN A 6 -10.60 14.37 -23.30
C ASN A 6 -9.39 13.48 -22.99
N GLN A 7 -8.29 14.06 -22.53
CA GLN A 7 -7.18 13.28 -22.00
C GLN A 7 -7.54 12.77 -20.60
N PRO A 8 -6.97 11.65 -20.14
CA PRO A 8 -7.12 11.22 -18.75
C PRO A 8 -6.82 12.37 -17.78
N VAL A 9 -7.57 12.50 -16.70
CA VAL A 9 -7.48 13.65 -15.78
C VAL A 9 -6.11 13.70 -15.10
N TYR A 10 -5.62 12.55 -14.63
CA TYR A 10 -4.39 12.46 -13.85
C TYR A 10 -3.16 12.25 -14.73
N LYS A 11 -2.04 12.91 -14.40
CA LYS A 11 -0.75 12.76 -15.10
C LYS A 11 -0.31 11.30 -15.21
N ARG A 12 -0.42 10.52 -14.12
CA ARG A 12 -0.10 9.09 -14.09
C ARG A 12 -0.93 8.26 -15.08
N GLN A 13 -2.20 8.60 -15.28
CA GLN A 13 -3.09 7.93 -16.23
C GLN A 13 -2.73 8.28 -17.68
N ARG A 14 -2.34 9.54 -17.94
CA ARG A 14 -1.81 9.94 -19.25
C ARG A 14 -0.51 9.20 -19.56
N PHE A 15 0.37 9.08 -18.57
CA PHE A 15 1.58 8.27 -18.67
C PHE A 15 1.23 6.81 -18.98
N LEU A 16 0.35 6.18 -18.21
CA LEU A 16 -0.02 4.78 -18.40
C LEU A 16 -0.65 4.54 -19.79
N LEU A 17 -1.52 5.43 -20.23
CA LEU A 17 -2.08 5.38 -21.58
C LEU A 17 -0.97 5.49 -22.63
N ASN A 18 -0.08 6.48 -22.51
CA ASN A 18 1.03 6.63 -23.45
C ASN A 18 1.98 5.40 -23.45
N PHE A 19 2.28 4.86 -22.28
CA PHE A 19 3.08 3.65 -22.13
C PHE A 19 2.44 2.46 -22.83
N THR A 20 1.15 2.25 -22.62
CA THR A 20 0.40 1.14 -23.23
C THR A 20 0.24 1.30 -24.75
N GLN A 21 0.16 2.52 -25.26
CA GLN A 21 0.13 2.81 -26.70
C GLN A 21 1.46 2.46 -27.41
N GLN A 22 2.59 2.49 -26.70
CA GLN A 22 3.90 2.12 -27.23
C GLN A 22 4.15 0.60 -27.22
N LEU A 23 3.27 -0.19 -26.60
CA LEU A 23 3.37 -1.66 -26.58
C LEU A 23 2.89 -2.25 -27.91
N LYS A 24 3.68 -3.18 -28.46
CA LYS A 24 3.28 -3.95 -29.63
C LYS A 24 2.20 -4.97 -29.24
N GLY A 25 0.93 -4.64 -29.51
CA GLY A 25 -0.20 -5.53 -29.25
C GLY A 25 -0.66 -5.55 -27.80
N SER A 26 -1.38 -6.61 -27.41
CA SER A 26 -1.90 -6.74 -26.05
C SER A 26 -0.88 -7.41 -25.11
N VAL A 27 -0.85 -6.96 -23.86
CA VAL A 27 0.04 -7.51 -22.81
C VAL A 27 -0.75 -8.10 -21.66
N THR A 28 -0.18 -9.04 -20.93
CA THR A 28 -0.82 -9.55 -19.71
C THR A 28 -0.83 -8.49 -18.62
N SER A 29 -1.83 -8.51 -17.74
CA SER A 29 -1.88 -7.61 -16.58
C SER A 29 -0.65 -7.74 -15.67
N THR A 30 -0.11 -8.96 -15.54
CA THR A 30 1.13 -9.21 -14.80
C THR A 30 2.31 -8.56 -15.48
N ASP A 31 2.51 -8.76 -16.79
CA ASP A 31 3.63 -8.12 -17.51
C ASP A 31 3.54 -6.60 -17.43
N LEU A 32 2.35 -6.02 -17.59
CA LEU A 32 2.18 -4.56 -17.54
C LEU A 32 2.68 -3.97 -16.22
N GLN A 33 2.39 -4.61 -15.08
CA GLN A 33 2.91 -4.20 -13.78
C GLN A 33 4.45 -4.13 -13.76
N LYS A 34 5.13 -5.14 -14.33
CA LYS A 34 6.60 -5.23 -14.32
C LYS A 34 7.23 -4.29 -15.34
N LEU A 35 6.63 -4.18 -16.52
CA LEU A 35 7.09 -3.27 -17.57
C LEU A 35 7.02 -1.82 -17.10
N VAL A 36 5.91 -1.41 -16.47
CA VAL A 36 5.79 -0.07 -15.88
C VAL A 36 6.78 0.11 -14.72
N PHE A 37 6.93 -0.89 -13.84
CA PHE A 37 7.94 -0.85 -12.78
C PHE A 37 9.36 -0.59 -13.32
N PHE A 38 9.78 -1.33 -14.35
CA PHE A 38 11.09 -1.15 -14.96
C PHE A 38 11.24 0.22 -15.64
N CYS A 39 10.20 0.73 -16.30
CA CYS A 39 10.18 2.09 -16.83
C CYS A 39 10.36 3.13 -15.71
N MET A 40 9.60 3.02 -14.60
CA MET A 40 9.74 3.92 -13.46
C MET A 40 11.18 3.93 -12.91
N LYS A 41 11.80 2.74 -12.77
CA LYS A 41 13.19 2.63 -12.28
C LYS A 41 14.22 3.17 -13.27
N LYS A 42 14.08 2.87 -14.56
CA LYS A 42 15.06 3.25 -15.58
C LYS A 42 15.01 4.74 -15.89
N ASP A 43 13.80 5.28 -15.99
CA ASP A 43 13.55 6.68 -16.37
C ASP A 43 13.39 7.60 -15.16
N GLN A 44 13.57 7.07 -13.94
CA GLN A 44 13.47 7.79 -12.65
C GLN A 44 12.14 8.53 -12.47
N LEU A 45 11.03 7.88 -12.83
CA LEU A 45 9.68 8.43 -12.73
C LEU A 45 9.00 8.03 -11.42
N ASP A 46 8.07 8.86 -10.95
CA ASP A 46 7.40 8.76 -9.64
C ASP A 46 5.87 8.62 -9.74
N TYR A 47 5.36 8.15 -10.89
CA TYR A 47 3.90 8.02 -11.10
C TYR A 47 3.25 6.90 -10.30
N TYR A 48 3.98 5.82 -10.03
CA TYR A 48 3.51 4.63 -9.35
C TYR A 48 4.55 4.08 -8.39
N ASP A 49 4.08 3.72 -7.19
CA ASP A 49 4.83 2.96 -6.20
C ASP A 49 4.43 1.48 -6.26
N PHE A 50 5.30 0.59 -5.76
CA PHE A 50 5.12 -0.86 -5.85
C PHE A 50 5.43 -1.55 -4.53
N ILE A 51 4.73 -2.66 -4.28
CA ILE A 51 4.96 -3.57 -3.16
C ILE A 51 5.38 -4.98 -3.65
N PRO A 52 6.02 -5.81 -2.80
CA PRO A 52 6.25 -7.22 -3.10
C PRO A 52 4.93 -8.02 -3.07
N TYR A 53 4.56 -8.61 -4.20
CA TYR A 53 3.31 -9.37 -4.31
C TYR A 53 3.37 -10.50 -5.35
N LYS A 54 3.24 -11.76 -4.90
CA LYS A 54 3.06 -13.03 -5.65
C LYS A 54 3.99 -13.33 -6.83
N PHE A 55 4.05 -12.42 -7.79
CA PHE A 55 4.80 -12.49 -9.03
C PHE A 55 5.76 -11.31 -9.18
N GLY A 56 6.05 -10.55 -8.12
CA GLY A 56 7.03 -9.46 -8.12
C GLY A 56 6.44 -8.09 -7.77
N PRO A 57 6.96 -6.99 -8.33
CA PRO A 57 6.46 -5.66 -8.05
C PRO A 57 5.01 -5.54 -8.50
N TYR A 58 4.18 -4.93 -7.66
CA TYR A 58 2.77 -4.69 -7.92
C TYR A 58 2.32 -3.35 -7.34
N SER A 59 1.57 -2.60 -8.14
CA SER A 59 0.92 -1.35 -7.78
C SER A 59 -0.60 -1.52 -7.86
N PHE A 60 -1.28 -1.28 -6.74
CA PHE A 60 -2.74 -1.22 -6.68
C PHE A 60 -3.25 0.02 -7.39
N GLN A 61 -2.52 1.14 -7.30
CA GLN A 61 -2.87 2.37 -8.00
C GLN A 61 -2.79 2.20 -9.52
N LEU A 62 -1.79 1.46 -10.02
CA LEU A 62 -1.70 1.08 -11.43
C LEU A 62 -2.89 0.21 -11.85
N ALA A 63 -3.24 -0.80 -11.05
CA ALA A 63 -4.37 -1.67 -11.33
C ALA A 63 -5.70 -0.89 -11.40
N GLU A 64 -5.94 0.01 -10.45
CA GLU A 64 -7.13 0.87 -10.45
C GLU A 64 -7.15 1.81 -11.67
N ASP A 65 -6.00 2.39 -12.04
CA ASP A 65 -5.93 3.25 -13.21
C ASP A 65 -6.15 2.50 -14.53
N ILE A 66 -5.77 1.22 -14.62
CA ILE A 66 -6.10 0.35 -15.76
C ILE A 66 -7.63 0.22 -15.90
N GLU A 67 -8.33 -0.08 -14.82
CA GLU A 67 -9.80 -0.21 -14.81
C GLU A 67 -10.48 1.12 -15.14
N ILE A 68 -9.98 2.24 -14.60
CA ILE A 68 -10.50 3.58 -14.92
C ILE A 68 -10.29 3.91 -16.40
N LEU A 69 -9.12 3.60 -16.97
CA LEU A 69 -8.84 3.88 -18.37
C LEU A 69 -9.66 3.00 -19.31
N GLU A 70 -9.91 1.74 -18.94
CA GLU A 70 -10.83 0.87 -19.67
C GLU A 70 -12.26 1.42 -19.64
N LYS A 71 -12.78 1.75 -18.46
CA LYS A 71 -14.14 2.30 -18.30
C LYS A 71 -14.38 3.56 -19.12
N ASN A 72 -13.33 4.35 -19.34
CA ASN A 72 -13.38 5.56 -20.15
C ASN A 72 -13.03 5.34 -21.63
N GLY A 73 -12.86 4.09 -22.07
CA GLY A 73 -12.66 3.71 -23.46
C GLY A 73 -11.25 3.94 -24.02
N TYR A 74 -10.24 4.18 -23.16
CA TYR A 74 -8.85 4.33 -23.60
C TYR A 74 -8.12 2.99 -23.74
N LEU A 75 -8.47 2.02 -22.89
CA LEU A 75 -7.94 0.66 -22.91
C LEU A 75 -9.05 -0.35 -23.21
N SER A 76 -8.68 -1.46 -23.84
CA SER A 76 -9.51 -2.66 -23.95
C SER A 76 -8.93 -3.76 -23.06
N ILE A 77 -9.77 -4.36 -22.22
CA ILE A 77 -9.42 -5.52 -21.40
C ILE A 77 -10.16 -6.75 -21.93
N ASN A 78 -9.42 -7.80 -22.25
CA ASN A 78 -9.98 -9.06 -22.74
C ASN A 78 -9.54 -10.22 -21.85
N ASN A 79 -10.48 -11.04 -21.43
CA ASN A 79 -10.20 -12.28 -20.72
C ASN A 79 -9.87 -13.38 -21.72
N THR A 80 -8.68 -13.97 -21.59
CA THR A 80 -8.23 -15.09 -22.42
C THR A 80 -7.89 -16.29 -21.54
N HIS A 81 -7.68 -17.47 -22.14
CA HIS A 81 -7.21 -18.65 -21.41
C HIS A 81 -5.84 -18.42 -20.73
N GLU A 82 -5.05 -17.47 -21.24
CA GLU A 82 -3.74 -17.07 -20.68
C GLU A 82 -3.85 -15.96 -19.63
N GLY A 83 -5.08 -15.52 -19.30
CA GLY A 83 -5.37 -14.47 -18.33
C GLY A 83 -5.86 -13.16 -18.97
N VAL A 84 -5.85 -12.10 -18.16
CA VAL A 84 -6.33 -10.77 -18.52
C VAL A 84 -5.31 -10.08 -19.43
N ARG A 85 -5.74 -9.71 -20.65
CA ARG A 85 -4.91 -8.98 -21.62
C ARG A 85 -5.40 -7.55 -21.80
N ILE A 86 -4.45 -6.61 -21.83
CA ILE A 86 -4.68 -5.17 -21.88
C ILE A 86 -4.05 -4.62 -23.15
N LYS A 87 -4.77 -3.74 -23.85
CA LYS A 87 -4.30 -3.05 -25.05
C LYS A 87 -4.85 -1.63 -25.08
N ALA A 88 -4.09 -0.67 -25.59
CA ALA A 88 -4.62 0.66 -25.90
C ALA A 88 -5.56 0.61 -27.12
N VAL A 89 -6.66 1.38 -27.07
CA VAL A 89 -7.65 1.44 -28.15
C VAL A 89 -7.15 2.27 -29.33
N SER A 90 -6.37 3.32 -29.06
CA SER A 90 -5.74 4.17 -30.08
C SER A 90 -4.23 3.98 -30.13
N GLU A 91 -3.62 4.34 -31.25
CA GLU A 91 -2.15 4.36 -31.40
C GLU A 91 -1.55 5.58 -30.70
N ALA A 92 -0.24 5.49 -30.40
CA ALA A 92 0.49 6.56 -29.74
C ALA A 92 0.50 7.82 -30.61
N MET A 93 0.04 8.94 -30.05
CA MET A 93 0.12 10.25 -30.70
C MET A 93 1.34 11.07 -30.25
N ASN A 94 2.22 10.50 -29.41
CA ASN A 94 3.30 11.22 -28.75
C ASN A 94 4.67 10.58 -29.07
N ASP A 95 5.68 11.42 -29.23
CA ASP A 95 7.00 11.05 -29.79
C ASP A 95 8.04 10.67 -28.71
N SER A 96 7.69 10.80 -27.43
CA SER A 96 8.58 10.47 -26.31
C SER A 96 8.65 8.95 -26.10
N ARG A 97 9.78 8.35 -26.49
CA ARG A 97 10.04 6.92 -26.30
C ARG A 97 10.28 6.61 -24.82
N LEU A 98 9.37 5.81 -24.24
CA LEU A 98 9.51 5.30 -22.88
C LEU A 98 10.34 4.01 -22.87
N TYR A 99 11.06 3.75 -21.79
CA TYR A 99 11.77 2.48 -21.65
C TYR A 99 10.78 1.31 -21.52
N ILE A 100 10.87 0.35 -22.43
CA ILE A 100 10.07 -0.89 -22.40
C ILE A 100 11.05 -2.07 -22.42
N ALA A 101 11.05 -2.87 -21.36
CA ALA A 101 11.84 -4.09 -21.31
C ALA A 101 11.39 -5.08 -22.42
N ASN A 102 12.32 -5.90 -22.91
CA ASN A 102 12.06 -6.84 -24.01
C ASN A 102 11.45 -8.16 -23.51
N GLU A 103 11.76 -8.52 -22.27
CA GLU A 103 11.35 -9.75 -21.59
C GLU A 103 9.84 -9.79 -21.34
N ARG A 104 9.26 -11.00 -21.32
CA ARG A 104 7.85 -11.23 -21.02
C ARG A 104 7.67 -12.45 -20.11
N SER A 105 6.55 -12.51 -19.42
CA SER A 105 6.15 -13.66 -18.61
C SER A 105 7.23 -14.03 -17.58
N ASN A 106 7.57 -15.32 -17.44
CA ASN A 106 8.55 -15.79 -16.45
C ASN A 106 9.93 -15.12 -16.58
N SER A 107 10.38 -14.78 -17.80
CA SER A 107 11.69 -14.11 -18.00
C SER A 107 11.71 -12.71 -17.40
N LEU A 108 10.61 -11.96 -17.55
CA LEU A 108 10.45 -10.61 -16.99
C LEU A 108 10.38 -10.64 -15.46
N ILE A 109 9.65 -11.63 -14.91
CA ILE A 109 9.54 -11.81 -13.46
C ILE A 109 10.90 -12.21 -12.86
N ARG A 110 11.60 -13.17 -13.49
CA ARG A 110 12.93 -13.60 -13.07
C ARG A 110 13.89 -12.42 -13.02
N ARG A 111 13.89 -11.57 -14.05
CA ARG A 111 14.71 -10.34 -14.08
C ARG A 111 14.35 -9.40 -12.92
N ALA A 112 13.06 -9.17 -12.66
CA ALA A 112 12.64 -8.33 -11.52
C ALA A 112 13.14 -8.87 -10.18
N TYR A 113 13.17 -10.20 -10.00
CA TYR A 113 13.65 -10.81 -8.75
C TYR A 113 15.16 -10.68 -8.61
N CYS A 114 15.91 -10.90 -9.69
CA CYS A 114 17.37 -10.79 -9.66
C CYS A 114 17.84 -9.35 -9.46
N GLU A 115 17.23 -8.38 -10.14
CA GLU A 115 17.62 -6.96 -10.02
C GLU A 115 17.07 -6.30 -8.75
N TYR A 116 15.90 -6.73 -8.28
CA TYR A 116 15.24 -6.16 -7.10
C TYR A 116 14.68 -7.25 -6.18
N PRO A 117 15.55 -7.96 -5.42
CA PRO A 117 15.15 -9.11 -4.61
C PRO A 117 14.02 -8.83 -3.62
N TYR A 118 13.90 -7.60 -3.12
CA TYR A 118 12.80 -7.18 -2.24
C TYR A 118 11.43 -7.58 -2.79
N TYR A 119 11.20 -7.43 -4.10
CA TYR A 119 9.91 -7.74 -4.71
C TYR A 119 9.59 -9.25 -4.80
N ALA A 120 10.56 -10.11 -4.48
CA ALA A 120 10.40 -11.57 -4.48
C ALA A 120 9.99 -12.15 -3.12
N ILE A 121 10.01 -11.38 -2.02
CA ILE A 121 9.82 -11.93 -0.65
C ILE A 121 8.45 -12.58 -0.41
N ASN A 122 7.45 -12.19 -1.20
CA ASN A 122 6.08 -12.71 -1.19
C ASN A 122 5.76 -13.56 -2.44
N SER A 123 6.79 -14.04 -3.14
CA SER A 123 6.60 -14.78 -4.39
C SER A 123 5.99 -16.16 -4.18
N GLU A 124 5.00 -16.52 -5.00
CA GLU A 124 4.35 -17.84 -5.03
C GLU A 124 4.98 -18.78 -6.08
N ILE A 125 5.90 -18.27 -6.92
CA ILE A 125 6.44 -18.99 -8.08
C ILE A 125 7.96 -19.12 -8.07
N VAL A 126 8.61 -18.93 -6.92
CA VAL A 126 10.08 -19.01 -6.81
C VAL A 126 10.60 -20.34 -7.36
N ASN A 127 10.01 -21.45 -6.93
CA ASN A 127 10.42 -22.81 -7.30
C ASN A 127 10.15 -23.14 -8.78
N ARG A 128 9.31 -22.34 -9.46
CA ARG A 128 9.09 -22.44 -10.91
C ARG A 128 10.14 -21.66 -11.71
N LEU A 129 10.70 -20.61 -11.11
CA LEU A 129 11.62 -19.68 -11.77
C LEU A 129 13.10 -19.98 -11.49
N PHE A 130 13.40 -20.63 -10.37
CA PHE A 130 14.75 -20.91 -9.87
C PHE A 130 14.83 -22.35 -9.35
N SER A 131 16.01 -22.95 -9.47
CA SER A 131 16.37 -24.14 -8.68
C SER A 131 16.53 -23.76 -7.20
N ASP A 132 16.55 -24.75 -6.31
CA ASP A 132 16.69 -24.51 -4.86
C ASP A 132 17.96 -23.70 -4.54
N ASP A 133 19.09 -24.07 -5.14
CA ASP A 133 20.37 -23.37 -4.95
C ASP A 133 20.34 -21.92 -5.47
N ASP A 134 19.69 -21.69 -6.61
CA ASP A 134 19.59 -20.37 -7.24
C ASP A 134 18.59 -19.44 -6.51
N SER A 135 17.75 -19.97 -5.62
CA SER A 135 16.73 -19.19 -4.90
C SER A 135 17.18 -18.66 -3.53
N LYS A 136 18.37 -19.07 -3.05
CA LYS A 136 18.88 -18.73 -1.70
C LYS A 136 18.90 -17.23 -1.42
N PHE A 137 19.20 -16.40 -2.43
CA PHE A 137 19.21 -14.94 -2.28
C PHE A 137 17.85 -14.38 -1.87
N ILE A 138 16.74 -15.00 -2.31
CA ILE A 138 15.37 -14.57 -1.96
C ILE A 138 15.08 -14.92 -0.49
N VAL A 139 15.56 -16.07 -0.02
CA VAL A 139 15.42 -16.47 1.39
C VAL A 139 16.16 -15.48 2.29
N VAL A 140 17.40 -15.13 1.94
CA VAL A 140 18.21 -14.14 2.66
C VAL A 140 17.52 -12.77 2.64
N GLU A 141 16.98 -12.35 1.49
CA GLU A 141 16.24 -11.10 1.40
C GLU A 141 15.01 -11.08 2.31
N LYS A 142 14.23 -12.17 2.31
CA LYS A 142 13.03 -12.29 3.14
C LYS A 142 13.34 -12.19 4.63
N GLN A 143 14.47 -12.73 5.08
CA GLN A 143 14.87 -12.68 6.49
C GLN A 143 15.00 -11.24 7.02
N LYS A 144 15.35 -10.27 6.17
CA LYS A 144 15.44 -8.85 6.53
C LYS A 144 14.10 -8.25 7.01
N TYR A 145 12.98 -8.90 6.71
CA TYR A 145 11.61 -8.44 6.98
C TYR A 145 10.85 -9.38 7.93
N THR A 146 11.57 -10.08 8.82
CA THR A 146 11.00 -11.10 9.72
C THR A 146 11.32 -10.88 11.20
N GLU A 147 11.40 -9.62 11.63
CA GLU A 147 11.59 -9.29 13.05
C GLU A 147 10.47 -9.88 13.93
N LYS A 148 10.85 -10.35 15.13
CA LYS A 148 9.97 -11.07 16.05
C LYS A 148 9.81 -10.43 17.43
N ASN A 149 10.54 -9.35 17.73
CA ASN A 149 10.40 -8.64 18.99
C ASN A 149 9.03 -7.95 19.10
N GLU A 150 8.55 -7.82 20.33
CA GLU A 150 7.26 -7.21 20.62
C GLU A 150 7.34 -5.68 20.60
N VAL A 151 6.60 -5.02 19.70
CA VAL A 151 6.56 -3.55 19.58
C VAL A 151 5.21 -3.07 19.05
N LEU A 152 4.67 -2.03 19.68
CA LEU A 152 3.52 -1.25 19.23
C LEU A 152 3.95 -0.04 18.40
N PHE A 153 3.70 -0.07 17.10
CA PHE A 153 4.04 1.02 16.20
C PHE A 153 2.91 2.05 16.06
N ASN A 154 3.24 3.29 15.78
CA ASN A 154 2.31 4.32 15.34
C ASN A 154 2.61 4.71 13.90
N ILE A 155 1.57 4.80 13.07
CA ILE A 155 1.73 5.19 11.66
C ILE A 155 0.61 6.10 11.18
N GLY A 156 0.99 7.16 10.47
CA GLY A 156 0.08 8.08 9.79
C GLY A 156 0.17 7.98 8.28
N TYR A 157 -0.95 8.05 7.56
CA TYR A 157 -0.96 7.92 6.09
C TYR A 157 -1.00 9.25 5.31
N GLU A 158 -1.08 10.38 6.01
CA GLU A 158 -0.96 11.70 5.40
C GLU A 158 0.33 11.82 4.58
N GLY A 159 0.20 12.37 3.37
CA GLY A 159 1.30 12.49 2.41
C GLY A 159 1.75 11.19 1.72
N LYS A 160 1.34 9.98 2.18
CA LYS A 160 1.82 8.69 1.63
C LYS A 160 0.89 8.04 0.60
N SER A 161 1.42 7.49 -0.48
CA SER A 161 0.66 6.55 -1.34
C SER A 161 0.32 5.28 -0.55
N ILE A 162 -0.65 4.48 -1.04
CA ILE A 162 -0.99 3.23 -0.36
C ILE A 162 0.18 2.25 -0.40
N GLU A 163 0.90 2.15 -1.52
CA GLU A 163 2.07 1.28 -1.63
C GLU A 163 3.23 1.74 -0.75
N SER A 164 3.53 3.05 -0.68
CA SER A 164 4.52 3.59 0.26
C SER A 164 4.16 3.26 1.71
N PHE A 165 2.88 3.40 2.07
CA PHE A 165 2.37 3.05 3.38
C PHE A 165 2.56 1.55 3.69
N ILE A 166 2.19 0.65 2.76
CA ILE A 166 2.38 -0.80 2.92
C ILE A 166 3.86 -1.16 3.00
N ASN A 167 4.74 -0.53 2.22
CA ASN A 167 6.18 -0.78 2.30
C ASN A 167 6.76 -0.41 3.67
N ILE A 168 6.28 0.65 4.32
CA ILE A 168 6.67 0.97 5.71
C ILE A 168 6.25 -0.15 6.67
N LEU A 169 5.04 -0.69 6.51
CA LEU A 169 4.58 -1.82 7.34
C LEU A 169 5.44 -3.08 7.13
N ILE A 170 5.78 -3.40 5.87
CA ILE A 170 6.63 -4.54 5.53
C ILE A 170 8.04 -4.36 6.11
N ASN A 171 8.63 -3.17 5.94
CA ASN A 171 9.96 -2.85 6.43
C ASN A 171 10.05 -2.96 7.96
N ASN A 172 8.96 -2.66 8.66
CA ASN A 172 8.85 -2.81 10.11
C ASN A 172 8.28 -4.17 10.55
N SER A 173 8.18 -5.16 9.64
CA SER A 173 7.69 -6.51 9.92
C SER A 173 6.30 -6.56 10.59
N ILE A 174 5.46 -5.54 10.36
CA ILE A 174 4.13 -5.42 10.97
C ILE A 174 3.25 -6.59 10.53
N LYS A 175 2.57 -7.22 11.49
CA LYS A 175 1.65 -8.34 11.27
C LYS A 175 0.19 -7.92 11.31
N VAL A 176 -0.14 -6.91 12.09
CA VAL A 176 -1.51 -6.40 12.23
C VAL A 176 -1.51 -4.88 12.17
N LEU A 177 -2.34 -4.33 11.29
CA LEU A 177 -2.68 -2.92 11.24
C LEU A 177 -4.00 -2.69 11.97
N ILE A 178 -3.97 -1.84 12.99
CA ILE A 178 -5.13 -1.48 13.80
C ILE A 178 -5.53 -0.05 13.45
N ASP A 179 -6.65 0.09 12.75
CA ASP A 179 -7.25 1.38 12.44
C ASP A 179 -8.04 1.90 13.65
N VAL A 180 -7.62 3.02 14.23
CA VAL A 180 -8.30 3.67 15.37
C VAL A 180 -9.13 4.88 14.94
N ARG A 181 -9.37 5.06 13.63
CA ARG A 181 -10.28 6.11 13.15
C ARG A 181 -11.70 5.82 13.60
N LYS A 182 -12.41 6.84 14.10
CA LYS A 182 -13.85 6.73 14.35
C LYS A 182 -14.61 6.33 13.08
N ASN A 183 -14.39 7.10 12.02
CA ASN A 183 -14.98 6.91 10.69
C ASN A 183 -13.86 6.66 9.67
N PRO A 184 -13.63 5.41 9.23
CA PRO A 184 -12.53 5.05 8.32
C PRO A 184 -12.87 5.33 6.85
N LEU A 185 -13.35 6.54 6.58
CA LEU A 185 -13.61 7.07 5.24
C LEU A 185 -12.40 7.88 4.78
N SER A 186 -12.03 7.75 3.50
CA SER A 186 -10.96 8.54 2.91
C SER A 186 -11.19 8.73 1.43
N ARG A 187 -10.92 9.94 0.94
CA ARG A 187 -10.86 10.25 -0.50
C ARG A 187 -9.53 9.83 -1.13
N LYS A 188 -8.52 9.55 -0.30
CA LYS A 188 -7.22 9.08 -0.77
C LYS A 188 -7.34 7.62 -1.16
N PHE A 189 -6.92 7.29 -2.38
CA PHE A 189 -6.96 5.92 -2.89
C PHE A 189 -6.28 4.95 -1.90
N GLY A 190 -6.91 3.81 -1.68
CA GLY A 190 -6.41 2.75 -0.81
C GLY A 190 -6.74 2.89 0.69
N PHE A 191 -7.21 4.05 1.17
CA PHE A 191 -7.39 4.30 2.62
C PHE A 191 -8.84 4.27 3.12
N SER A 192 -9.81 3.88 2.30
CA SER A 192 -11.15 3.52 2.77
C SER A 192 -11.12 2.15 3.45
N LYS A 193 -11.94 1.92 4.48
CA LYS A 193 -11.96 0.67 5.27
C LYS A 193 -11.89 -0.61 4.43
N SER A 194 -12.77 -0.74 3.43
CA SER A 194 -12.87 -1.95 2.61
C SER A 194 -11.62 -2.16 1.74
N LYS A 195 -11.19 -1.12 1.02
CA LYS A 195 -10.03 -1.18 0.13
C LYS A 195 -8.74 -1.37 0.94
N LEU A 196 -8.59 -0.68 2.07
CA LEU A 196 -7.44 -0.82 2.95
C LEU A 196 -7.33 -2.24 3.50
N LYS A 197 -8.42 -2.80 4.04
CA LYS A 197 -8.48 -4.19 4.50
C LYS A 197 -8.07 -5.17 3.40
N GLN A 198 -8.59 -4.98 2.19
CA GLN A 198 -8.24 -5.83 1.04
C GLN A 198 -6.74 -5.75 0.73
N ILE A 199 -6.18 -4.54 0.66
CA ILE A 199 -4.78 -4.30 0.30
C ILE A 199 -3.83 -4.85 1.36
N THR A 200 -4.07 -4.59 2.65
CA THR A 200 -3.21 -5.10 3.73
C THR A 200 -3.26 -6.63 3.78
N THR A 201 -4.45 -7.24 3.67
CA THR A 201 -4.59 -8.70 3.66
C THR A 201 -3.85 -9.31 2.46
N THR A 202 -3.91 -8.64 1.31
CA THR A 202 -3.17 -9.04 0.10
C THR A 202 -1.66 -8.99 0.31
N ALA A 203 -1.18 -8.06 1.14
CA ALA A 203 0.22 -7.95 1.56
C ALA A 203 0.60 -8.86 2.75
N GLY A 204 -0.32 -9.69 3.25
CA GLY A 204 -0.09 -10.57 4.40
C GLY A 204 -0.14 -9.87 5.76
N ILE A 205 -0.83 -8.73 5.84
CA ILE A 205 -0.98 -7.92 7.05
C ILE A 205 -2.47 -7.92 7.45
N ASP A 206 -2.76 -8.44 8.64
CA ASP A 206 -4.12 -8.46 9.18
C ASP A 206 -4.62 -7.03 9.42
N TYR A 207 -5.92 -6.80 9.24
CA TYR A 207 -6.54 -5.50 9.46
C TYR A 207 -7.65 -5.59 10.50
N ILE A 208 -7.57 -4.74 11.51
CA ILE A 208 -8.55 -4.62 12.59
C ILE A 208 -8.97 -3.15 12.68
N HIS A 209 -10.27 -2.89 12.86
CA HIS A 209 -10.81 -1.55 13.05
C HIS A 209 -11.43 -1.46 14.44
N ILE A 210 -10.97 -0.52 15.26
CA ILE A 210 -11.44 -0.29 16.63
C ILE A 210 -12.00 1.15 16.73
N PRO A 211 -13.24 1.40 16.24
CA PRO A 211 -13.83 2.74 16.21
C PRO A 211 -14.08 3.33 17.60
N GLU A 212 -14.17 2.52 18.65
CA GLU A 212 -14.36 2.97 20.04
C GLU A 212 -13.17 3.80 20.52
N LEU A 213 -11.98 3.58 19.95
CA LEU A 213 -10.79 4.37 20.21
C LEU A 213 -10.65 5.58 19.26
N GLY A 214 -11.69 5.93 18.52
CA GLY A 214 -11.70 7.09 17.64
C GLY A 214 -12.35 8.32 18.28
N ILE A 215 -11.80 9.51 18.02
CA ILE A 215 -12.46 10.78 18.36
C ILE A 215 -13.53 11.12 17.30
N GLU A 216 -14.74 11.47 17.76
CA GLU A 216 -15.83 11.96 16.90
C GLU A 216 -15.38 13.14 16.04
N SER A 217 -15.86 13.21 14.80
CA SER A 217 -15.48 14.28 13.87
C SER A 217 -15.87 15.67 14.38
N GLU A 218 -17.00 15.79 15.06
CA GLU A 218 -17.52 17.06 15.59
C GLU A 218 -16.60 17.68 16.65
N LYS A 219 -15.91 16.85 17.43
CA LYS A 219 -14.93 17.32 18.43
C LYS A 219 -13.61 17.78 17.82
N ARG A 220 -13.41 17.54 16.52
CA ARG A 220 -12.19 17.89 15.78
C ARG A 220 -12.40 19.05 14.82
N SER A 221 -13.63 19.37 14.45
CA SER A 221 -13.93 20.40 13.44
C SER A 221 -13.66 21.84 13.88
N SER A 222 -13.48 22.07 15.19
CA SER A 222 -13.30 23.41 15.77
C SER A 222 -11.89 23.63 16.36
N LEU A 223 -10.93 22.76 16.08
CA LEU A 223 -9.56 22.90 16.60
C LEU A 223 -8.76 23.81 15.66
N GLU A 224 -8.26 24.93 16.19
CA GLU A 224 -7.48 25.90 15.40
C GLU A 224 -6.05 26.09 15.95
N THR A 225 -5.87 25.88 17.26
CA THR A 225 -4.62 26.14 17.98
C THR A 225 -4.08 24.87 18.63
N MET A 226 -2.78 24.86 18.96
CA MET A 226 -2.17 23.75 19.69
C MET A 226 -2.81 23.51 21.06
N ASP A 227 -3.30 24.57 21.71
CA ASP A 227 -3.97 24.48 23.01
C ASP A 227 -5.29 23.69 22.90
N ASP A 228 -6.06 23.91 21.81
CA ASP A 228 -7.28 23.15 21.55
C ASP A 228 -7.00 21.65 21.41
N TYR A 229 -5.93 21.29 20.71
CA TYR A 229 -5.50 19.90 20.56
C TYR A 229 -5.09 19.29 21.91
N MET A 230 -4.32 20.02 22.73
CA MET A 230 -3.92 19.56 24.06
C MET A 230 -5.14 19.32 24.95
N GLN A 231 -6.07 20.28 25.03
CA GLN A 231 -7.30 20.13 25.81
C GLN A 231 -8.14 18.93 25.34
N LEU A 232 -8.24 18.72 24.03
CA LEU A 232 -8.94 17.57 23.46
C LEU A 232 -8.27 16.25 23.88
N PHE A 233 -6.94 16.17 23.81
CA PHE A 233 -6.20 14.96 24.16
C PHE A 233 -6.24 14.67 25.67
N ASP A 234 -6.14 15.68 26.53
CA ASP A 234 -6.32 15.54 27.98
C ASP A 234 -7.72 15.03 28.33
N TYR A 235 -8.75 15.53 27.64
CA TYR A 235 -10.11 15.02 27.81
C TYR A 235 -10.22 13.58 27.31
N TYR A 236 -9.65 13.29 26.13
CA TYR A 236 -9.73 11.98 25.50
C TYR A 236 -9.01 10.91 26.31
N GLU A 237 -7.85 11.20 26.89
CA GLU A 237 -7.11 10.28 27.76
C GLU A 237 -7.97 9.78 28.93
N LYS A 238 -8.71 10.70 29.58
CA LYS A 238 -9.65 10.37 30.67
C LYS A 238 -10.83 9.47 30.24
N THR A 239 -11.05 9.32 28.93
CA THR A 239 -12.06 8.39 28.41
C THR A 239 -11.52 6.98 28.19
N LEU A 240 -10.21 6.79 28.10
CA LEU A 240 -9.60 5.49 27.78
C LEU A 240 -9.85 4.43 28.86
N ASP A 241 -10.01 4.82 30.11
CA ASP A 241 -10.42 3.90 31.20
C ASP A 241 -11.77 3.22 30.91
N LYS A 242 -12.68 3.91 30.22
CA LYS A 242 -13.99 3.37 29.81
C LYS A 242 -13.88 2.42 28.61
N HIS A 243 -12.73 2.40 27.95
CA HIS A 243 -12.41 1.56 26.79
C HIS A 243 -11.39 0.46 27.13
N ALA A 244 -11.33 0.06 28.41
CA ALA A 244 -10.40 -0.97 28.90
C ALA A 244 -10.45 -2.26 28.05
N THR A 245 -11.64 -2.73 27.65
CA THR A 245 -11.78 -3.92 26.79
C THR A 245 -11.03 -3.79 25.46
N GLN A 246 -11.09 -2.62 24.81
CA GLN A 246 -10.41 -2.39 23.53
C GLN A 246 -8.89 -2.23 23.72
N ILE A 247 -8.47 -1.60 24.81
CA ILE A 247 -7.05 -1.48 25.18
C ILE A 247 -6.45 -2.86 25.46
N ASP A 248 -7.15 -3.70 26.21
CA ASP A 248 -6.73 -5.06 26.54
C ASP A 248 -6.73 -5.94 25.28
N TYR A 249 -7.66 -5.70 24.36
CA TYR A 249 -7.65 -6.36 23.06
C TYR A 249 -6.41 -6.00 22.23
N ILE A 250 -6.01 -4.72 22.16
CA ILE A 250 -4.76 -4.31 21.50
C ILE A 250 -3.57 -5.07 22.10
N TYR A 251 -3.48 -5.12 23.42
CA TYR A 251 -2.40 -5.85 24.10
C TYR A 251 -2.43 -7.35 23.80
N SER A 252 -3.62 -7.99 23.75
CA SER A 252 -3.75 -9.40 23.38
C SER A 252 -3.26 -9.69 21.94
N ILE A 253 -3.52 -8.77 21.01
CA ILE A 253 -3.04 -8.88 19.63
C ILE A 253 -1.52 -8.73 19.61
N LEU A 254 -0.98 -7.75 20.36
CA LEU A 254 0.46 -7.55 20.48
C LEU A 254 1.17 -8.82 20.97
N ASN A 255 0.70 -9.42 22.08
CA ASN A 255 1.27 -10.66 22.62
C ASN A 255 1.22 -11.84 21.63
N SER A 256 0.21 -11.90 20.77
CA SER A 256 0.03 -13.01 19.82
C SER A 256 0.74 -12.81 18.49
N LYS A 257 0.99 -11.56 18.09
CA LYS A 257 1.49 -11.19 16.75
C LYS A 257 2.84 -10.48 16.77
N ASN A 258 3.32 -10.11 17.96
CA ASN A 258 4.55 -9.38 18.29
C ASN A 258 4.61 -7.95 17.73
N ARG A 259 4.27 -7.73 16.45
CA ARG A 259 4.45 -6.43 15.80
C ARG A 259 3.15 -5.95 15.19
N ILE A 260 2.61 -4.90 15.78
CA ILE A 260 1.33 -4.30 15.37
C ILE A 260 1.49 -2.79 15.19
N ALA A 261 0.66 -2.17 14.37
CA ALA A 261 0.68 -0.72 14.17
C ALA A 261 -0.70 -0.10 14.40
N LEU A 262 -0.77 0.93 15.23
CA LEU A 262 -1.91 1.84 15.35
C LEU A 262 -1.86 2.85 14.20
N MET A 263 -2.97 2.98 13.50
CA MET A 263 -3.11 3.85 12.34
C MET A 263 -4.15 4.95 12.55
N CYS A 264 -3.82 6.14 12.07
CA CYS A 264 -4.79 7.22 11.79
C CYS A 264 -4.33 8.05 10.57
N TYR A 265 -4.91 9.22 10.35
CA TYR A 265 -4.61 10.09 9.21
C TYR A 265 -3.27 10.83 9.38
N GLU A 266 -3.14 11.61 10.43
CA GLU A 266 -2.12 12.64 10.61
C GLU A 266 -0.72 12.04 10.58
N LYS A 267 0.22 12.70 9.88
CA LYS A 267 1.61 12.22 9.80
C LYS A 267 2.29 12.26 11.17
N ASP A 268 2.18 13.38 11.87
CA ASP A 268 2.74 13.57 13.21
C ASP A 268 1.85 12.89 14.26
N PRO A 269 2.35 11.89 15.01
CA PRO A 269 1.61 11.27 16.10
C PRO A 269 1.16 12.27 17.17
N LYS A 270 1.93 13.32 17.46
CA LYS A 270 1.60 14.32 18.48
C LYS A 270 0.36 15.15 18.12
N MET A 271 0.03 15.23 16.84
CA MET A 271 -1.17 15.90 16.32
C MET A 271 -2.36 14.94 16.17
N CYS A 272 -2.24 13.71 16.70
CA CYS A 272 -3.18 12.64 16.46
C CYS A 272 -3.58 11.93 17.75
N HIS A 273 -4.85 11.59 17.94
CA HIS A 273 -5.29 10.84 19.12
C HIS A 273 -4.62 9.45 19.27
N ARG A 274 -4.04 8.90 18.19
CA ARG A 274 -3.36 7.59 18.26
C ARG A 274 -2.20 7.60 19.25
N HIS A 275 -1.49 8.71 19.44
CA HIS A 275 -0.38 8.74 20.40
C HIS A 275 -0.92 8.57 21.83
N VAL A 276 -2.05 9.21 22.15
CA VAL A 276 -2.72 9.05 23.46
C VAL A 276 -3.08 7.59 23.71
N VAL A 277 -3.65 6.90 22.71
CA VAL A 277 -3.93 5.45 22.80
C VAL A 277 -2.64 4.67 23.02
N SER A 278 -1.61 4.94 22.21
CA SER A 278 -0.33 4.24 22.26
C SER A 278 0.37 4.41 23.62
N ASP A 279 0.42 5.63 24.14
CA ASP A 279 1.04 5.97 25.42
C ASP A 279 0.30 5.36 26.60
N TYR A 280 -1.03 5.30 26.52
CA TYR A 280 -1.85 4.62 27.52
C TYR A 280 -1.58 3.11 27.54
N VAL A 281 -1.56 2.43 26.38
CA VAL A 281 -1.24 0.99 26.28
C VAL A 281 0.19 0.74 26.78
N LYS A 282 1.15 1.58 26.34
CA LYS A 282 2.55 1.54 26.74
C LYS A 282 2.72 1.59 28.25
N THR A 283 2.05 2.54 28.90
CA THR A 283 2.14 2.74 30.35
C THR A 283 1.45 1.61 31.11
N LYS A 284 0.24 1.23 30.69
CA LYS A 284 -0.55 0.18 31.36
C LYS A 284 0.14 -1.19 31.34
N TYR A 285 0.81 -1.52 30.22
CA TYR A 285 1.40 -2.85 30.01
C TYR A 285 2.93 -2.88 30.01
N SER A 286 3.59 -1.73 30.19
CA SER A 286 5.06 -1.62 30.17
C SER A 286 5.72 -2.19 28.90
N ILE A 287 5.09 -1.94 27.75
CA ILE A 287 5.55 -2.44 26.43
C ILE A 287 6.42 -1.40 25.69
N LYS A 288 7.09 -1.83 24.60
CA LYS A 288 7.79 -0.91 23.69
C LYS A 288 6.81 -0.28 22.69
N SER A 289 6.98 1.01 22.42
CA SER A 289 6.26 1.71 21.36
C SER A 289 7.18 2.64 20.56
N GLU A 290 6.94 2.72 19.24
CA GLU A 290 7.76 3.45 18.27
C GLU A 290 6.90 4.13 17.19
N ASP A 291 7.38 5.23 16.61
CA ASP A 291 6.71 5.96 15.52
C ASP A 291 7.41 5.69 14.18
N ILE A 292 6.64 5.43 13.10
CA ILE A 292 7.12 5.08 11.74
C ILE A 292 6.38 5.81 10.60
#